data_AF-A0A8J8AKH0-F1
#
_entry.id   AF-A0A8J8AKH0-F1
#
_cell.length_a   1.000
_cell.length_b   1.000
_cell.length_c   1.000
_cell.angle_alpha   90.00
_cell.angle_beta   90.00
_cell.angle_gamma   90.00
#
_symmetry.space_group_name_H-M   'P 1'
#
loop_
_entity.id
_entity.type
_entity.pdbx_description
1 polymer ?
#
loop_
_entity_poly.entity_id
_entity_poly.type
_entity_poly.pdbx_seq_one_letter_code
_entity_poly.pdbx_strand_id
1 'polypeptide(L)'
;TGLDSNSRKKLELLLNDLAKEGTTIILITDENNIPSFITHIAELNKGELIQFSQKENFKNHTTKNIAFNTGEIPAKQQQQSFQAIISMKNVAVKYGNKTILENINWQIKQGERWLLKGHNGAGKSTLLSLITGDNPQAYSNEIYLFDKKRGS
;
A
#
# COMPACT_ATOMS: atom_id res chain seq x y z
N THR A 1 -0.88 7.31 0.41
CA THR A 1 -0.05 7.18 -0.82
C THR A 1 0.93 6.03 -0.65
N GLY A 2 1.25 5.31 -1.73
CA GLY A 2 2.05 4.07 -1.72
C GLY A 2 3.57 4.27 -1.52
N LEU A 3 3.98 5.25 -0.71
CA LEU A 3 5.38 5.48 -0.40
C LEU A 3 5.73 4.85 0.96
N ASP A 4 6.85 4.13 1.02
CA ASP A 4 7.41 3.68 2.29
C ASP A 4 7.91 4.86 3.15
N SER A 5 8.11 4.61 4.44
CA SER A 5 8.46 5.64 5.42
C SER A 5 9.77 6.36 5.12
N ASN A 6 10.75 5.68 4.50
CA ASN A 6 12.03 6.31 4.15
C ASN A 6 11.88 7.21 2.92
N SER A 7 11.22 6.69 1.87
CA SER A 7 10.92 7.46 0.66
C SER A 7 10.14 8.75 0.98
N ARG A 8 9.21 8.67 1.94
CA ARG A 8 8.44 9.82 2.40
C ARG A 8 9.30 10.87 3.11
N LYS A 9 10.22 10.46 4.00
CA LYS A 9 11.16 11.38 4.66
C LYS A 9 12.03 12.12 3.65
N LYS A 10 12.55 11.41 2.65
CA LYS A 10 13.37 12.00 1.59
C LYS A 10 12.59 13.05 0.80
N LEU A 11 11.34 12.74 0.45
CA LEU A 11 10.46 13.70 -0.24
C LEU A 11 10.20 14.94 0.63
N GLU A 12 9.93 14.76 1.92
CA GLU A 12 9.71 15.89 2.84
C GLU A 12 10.93 16.82 2.91
N LEU A 13 12.15 16.27 2.97
CA LEU A 13 13.38 17.08 2.95
C LEU A 13 13.52 17.89 1.65
N LEU A 14 13.32 17.25 0.49
CA LEU A 14 13.41 17.93 -0.80
C LEU A 14 12.38 19.06 -0.95
N LEU A 15 11.13 18.82 -0.54
CA LEU A 15 10.09 19.84 -0.60
C LEU A 15 10.37 21.01 0.37
N ASN A 16 10.93 20.73 1.54
CA ASN A 16 11.34 21.75 2.49
C ASN A 16 12.47 22.63 1.94
N ASP A 17 13.46 22.03 1.27
CA ASP A 17 14.58 22.77 0.68
C ASP A 17 14.07 23.69 -0.45
N LEU A 18 13.21 23.19 -1.34
CA LEU A 18 12.58 23.99 -2.39
C LEU A 18 11.74 25.14 -1.84
N ALA A 19 10.98 24.90 -0.76
CA ALA A 19 10.20 25.95 -0.11
C ALA A 19 11.08 27.07 0.46
N LYS A 20 12.24 26.71 1.05
CA LYS A 20 13.22 27.69 1.57
C LYS A 20 13.89 28.51 0.48
N GLU A 21 14.06 27.93 -0.71
CA GLU A 21 14.56 28.63 -1.90
C GLU A 21 13.54 29.59 -2.52
N GLY A 22 12.33 29.68 -1.95
CA GLY A 22 11.28 30.61 -2.38
C GLY A 22 10.26 29.99 -3.34
N THR A 23 10.29 28.67 -3.55
CA THR A 23 9.29 27.99 -4.38
C THR A 23 7.97 27.87 -3.63
N THR A 24 6.88 28.40 -4.20
CA THR A 24 5.53 28.20 -3.67
C THR A 24 5.04 26.79 -4.00
N ILE A 25 4.75 26.01 -2.97
CA ILE A 25 4.27 24.62 -3.09
C ILE A 25 2.83 24.54 -2.62
N ILE A 26 1.93 24.02 -3.46
CA ILE A 26 0.56 23.64 -3.08
C ILE A 26 0.52 22.12 -2.97
N LEU A 27 0.25 21.62 -1.76
CA LEU A 27 0.20 20.19 -1.47
C LEU A 27 -1.21 19.78 -1.06
N ILE A 28 -1.75 18.77 -1.75
CA ILE A 28 -3.00 18.10 -1.36
C ILE A 28 -2.62 16.86 -0.53
N THR A 29 -3.03 16.85 0.74
CA THR A 29 -2.76 15.75 1.67
C THR A 29 -3.95 15.54 2.61
N ASP A 30 -4.01 14.40 3.27
CA ASP A 30 -4.90 14.20 4.40
C ASP A 30 -4.35 14.88 5.67
N GLU A 31 -5.26 15.12 6.61
CA GLU A 31 -5.04 15.81 7.90
C GLU A 31 -3.98 15.16 8.80
N ASN A 32 -3.76 13.85 8.67
CA ASN A 32 -2.80 13.10 9.50
C ASN A 32 -1.38 13.16 8.92
N ASN A 33 -1.23 13.75 7.73
CA ASN A 33 -0.04 13.63 6.92
C ASN A 33 0.52 15.00 6.48
N ILE A 34 0.26 16.06 7.24
CA ILE A 34 0.70 17.43 6.96
C ILE A 34 2.20 17.59 7.26
N PRO A 35 3.06 17.88 6.26
CA PRO A 35 4.49 18.06 6.47
C PRO A 35 4.85 19.23 7.38
N SER A 36 6.03 19.17 7.98
CA SER A 36 6.54 20.19 8.90
C SER A 36 6.65 21.58 8.25
N PHE A 37 7.12 21.64 6.99
CA PHE A 37 7.38 22.87 6.22
C PHE A 37 6.13 23.63 5.75
N ILE A 38 4.92 23.06 5.91
CA ILE A 38 3.68 23.73 5.52
C ILE A 38 3.44 24.95 6.41
N THR A 39 3.20 26.11 5.79
CA THR A 39 2.94 27.38 6.49
C THR A 39 1.45 27.72 6.58
N HIS A 40 0.68 27.37 5.55
CA HIS A 40 -0.76 27.64 5.46
C HIS A 40 -1.52 26.37 5.12
N ILE A 41 -2.73 26.24 5.65
CA ILE A 41 -3.63 25.11 5.45
C ILE A 41 -4.93 25.63 4.86
N ALA A 42 -5.38 24.97 3.79
CA ALA A 42 -6.66 25.17 3.13
C ALA A 42 -7.49 23.88 3.29
N GLU A 43 -8.61 23.93 4.01
CA GLU A 43 -9.51 22.79 4.17
C GLU A 43 -10.62 22.85 3.11
N LEU A 44 -10.72 21.77 2.33
CA LEU A 44 -11.76 21.60 1.33
C LEU A 44 -12.75 20.51 1.75
N ASN A 45 -14.05 20.78 1.58
CA ASN A 45 -15.11 19.80 1.79
C ASN A 45 -16.17 19.97 0.70
N LYS A 46 -16.54 18.86 0.04
CA LYS A 46 -17.51 18.85 -1.07
C LYS A 46 -17.21 19.88 -2.17
N GLY A 47 -15.92 20.17 -2.41
CA GLY A 47 -15.48 21.12 -3.44
C GLY A 47 -15.47 22.58 -2.99
N GLU A 48 -15.86 22.89 -1.76
CA GLU A 48 -15.84 24.24 -1.20
C GLU A 48 -14.68 24.40 -0.22
N LEU A 49 -14.04 25.56 -0.23
CA LEU A 49 -13.03 25.94 0.75
C LEU A 49 -13.72 26.37 2.04
N ILE A 50 -13.65 25.53 3.08
CA ILE A 50 -14.25 25.85 4.39
C ILE A 50 -13.33 26.76 5.20
N GLN A 51 -12.03 26.52 5.15
CA GLN A 51 -11.07 27.22 6.00
C GLN A 51 -9.77 27.48 5.26
N PHE A 52 -9.20 28.66 5.49
CA PHE A 52 -7.84 29.00 5.11
C PHE A 52 -7.16 29.74 6.26
N SER A 53 -6.09 29.16 6.81
CA SER A 53 -5.38 29.73 7.96
C SER A 53 -3.91 29.37 7.96
N GLN A 54 -3.11 30.12 8.71
CA GLN A 54 -1.77 29.66 9.09
C GLN A 54 -1.85 28.33 9.86
N LYS A 55 -0.84 27.48 9.69
CA LYS A 55 -0.78 26.15 10.32
C LYS A 55 -0.93 26.19 11.85
N GLU A 56 -0.41 27.22 12.49
CA GLU A 56 -0.51 27.43 13.95
C GLU A 56 -1.95 27.64 14.44
N ASN A 57 -2.79 28.25 13.59
CA ASN A 57 -4.20 28.51 13.88
C ASN A 57 -5.12 27.39 13.39
N PHE A 58 -4.57 26.40 12.70
CA PHE A 58 -5.34 25.26 12.21
C PHE A 58 -5.65 24.32 13.38
N LYS A 59 -6.92 24.25 13.75
CA LYS A 59 -7.42 23.25 14.69
C LYS A 59 -7.83 22.04 13.89
N ASN A 60 -7.12 20.94 14.05
CA ASN A 60 -7.54 19.68 13.45
C ASN A 60 -8.89 19.28 14.08
N HIS A 61 -9.96 19.35 13.30
CA HIS A 61 -11.32 19.05 13.75
C HIS A 61 -11.56 17.55 13.97
N THR A 62 -10.55 16.72 13.76
CA THR A 62 -10.70 15.28 13.72
C THR A 62 -10.29 14.61 15.02
N THR A 63 -11.15 14.71 16.02
CA THR A 63 -11.40 13.58 16.93
C THR A 63 -12.48 12.70 16.32
N LYS A 64 -12.18 12.05 15.20
CA LYS A 64 -12.97 10.88 14.79
C LYS A 64 -12.17 9.66 15.19
N ASN A 65 -12.59 9.04 16.30
CA ASN A 65 -12.66 7.59 16.32
C ASN A 65 -13.50 7.22 15.09
N ILE A 66 -12.84 7.04 13.96
CA ILE A 66 -13.45 6.41 12.80
C ILE A 66 -13.65 4.98 13.28
N ALA A 67 -14.81 4.72 13.89
CA ALA A 67 -15.30 3.37 13.98
C ALA A 67 -15.28 2.87 12.54
N PHE A 68 -14.36 1.97 12.24
CA PHE A 68 -14.35 1.29 10.96
C PHE A 68 -15.68 0.57 10.90
N ASN A 69 -16.65 1.16 10.19
CA ASN A 69 -17.87 0.48 9.87
C ASN A 69 -17.47 -0.56 8.83
N THR A 70 -17.11 -1.75 9.29
CA THR A 70 -16.69 -2.86 8.44
C THR A 70 -17.82 -3.37 7.54
N GLY A 71 -19.01 -2.77 7.65
CA GLY A 71 -20.25 -3.40 7.24
C GLY A 71 -20.47 -4.70 8.00
N GLU A 72 -21.54 -5.41 7.64
CA GLU A 72 -21.64 -6.82 7.97
C GLU A 72 -20.59 -7.57 7.15
N ILE A 73 -19.64 -8.21 7.82
CA ILE A 73 -18.75 -9.16 7.17
C ILE A 73 -19.63 -10.30 6.67
N PRO A 74 -19.62 -10.64 5.37
CA PRO A 74 -20.44 -11.72 4.84
C PRO A 74 -20.23 -12.98 5.67
N ALA A 75 -21.33 -13.66 6.00
CA ALA A 75 -21.25 -14.94 6.69
C ALA A 75 -20.29 -15.86 5.92
N LYS A 76 -19.40 -16.52 6.66
CA LYS A 76 -18.41 -17.44 6.10
C LYS A 76 -19.16 -18.51 5.30
N GLN A 77 -19.13 -18.44 3.97
CA GLN A 77 -19.70 -19.49 3.12
C GLN A 77 -18.94 -20.80 3.38
N GLN A 78 -19.62 -21.94 3.18
CA GLN A 78 -19.03 -23.27 3.40
C GLN A 78 -17.63 -23.35 2.80
N GLN A 79 -16.63 -23.53 3.65
CA GLN A 79 -15.25 -23.55 3.22
C GLN A 79 -14.99 -24.85 2.46
N GLN A 80 -14.59 -24.75 1.20
CA GLN A 80 -13.84 -25.84 0.59
C GLN A 80 -12.64 -26.18 1.49
N SER A 81 -12.44 -27.46 1.76
CA SER A 81 -11.27 -27.92 2.50
C SER A 81 -10.05 -27.87 1.58
N PHE A 82 -9.02 -27.16 2.03
CA PHE A 82 -7.70 -27.12 1.43
C PHE A 82 -6.68 -26.96 2.55
N GLN A 83 -5.50 -27.54 2.38
CA GLN A 83 -4.39 -27.43 3.32
C GLN A 83 -3.74 -26.04 3.24
N ALA A 84 -3.52 -25.52 2.03
CA ALA A 84 -2.94 -24.20 1.81
C ALA A 84 -3.81 -23.31 0.91
N ILE A 85 -3.96 -22.04 1.32
CA ILE A 85 -4.57 -20.98 0.50
C ILE A 85 -3.63 -20.63 -0.65
N ILE A 86 -2.34 -20.45 -0.34
CA ILE A 86 -1.27 -20.14 -1.31
C ILE A 86 -0.10 -21.07 -1.02
N SER A 87 0.49 -21.64 -2.06
CA SER A 87 1.79 -22.30 -1.99
C SER A 87 2.63 -21.89 -3.19
N MET A 88 3.83 -21.38 -2.93
CA MET A 88 4.82 -20.95 -3.91
C MET A 88 6.08 -21.75 -3.70
N LYS A 89 6.62 -22.34 -4.77
CA LYS A 89 7.88 -23.07 -4.74
C LYS A 89 8.85 -22.48 -5.74
N ASN A 90 10.02 -22.06 -5.25
CA ASN A 90 11.11 -21.48 -6.05
C ASN A 90 10.64 -20.42 -7.06
N VAL A 91 9.69 -19.58 -6.65
CA VAL A 91 9.09 -18.59 -7.54
C VAL A 91 10.11 -17.49 -7.84
N ALA A 92 10.25 -17.15 -9.11
CA ALA A 92 11.11 -16.09 -9.60
C ALA A 92 10.39 -15.22 -10.63
N VAL A 93 10.65 -13.92 -10.59
CA VAL A 93 10.13 -12.96 -11.57
C VAL A 93 11.26 -12.07 -12.06
N LYS A 94 11.43 -12.02 -13.37
CA LYS A 94 12.45 -11.21 -14.05
C LYS A 94 11.82 -10.35 -15.14
N TYR A 95 12.27 -9.11 -15.26
CA TYR A 95 11.95 -8.22 -16.38
C TYR A 95 13.25 -7.81 -17.06
N GLY A 96 13.49 -8.36 -18.25
CA GLY A 96 14.80 -8.25 -18.91
C GLY A 96 15.92 -8.76 -17.99
N ASN A 97 16.91 -7.91 -17.74
CA ASN A 97 18.06 -8.24 -16.88
C ASN A 97 17.79 -8.01 -15.38
N LYS A 98 16.63 -7.48 -15.00
CA LYS A 98 16.33 -7.16 -13.61
C LYS A 98 15.52 -8.28 -12.95
N THR A 99 16.09 -8.90 -11.94
CA THR A 99 15.37 -9.83 -11.05
C THR A 99 14.58 -9.03 -10.01
N ILE A 100 13.27 -9.28 -9.93
CA ILE A 100 12.38 -8.62 -8.95
C ILE A 100 12.12 -9.55 -7.77
N LEU A 101 11.88 -10.83 -8.04
CA LEU A 101 11.70 -11.88 -7.04
C LEU A 101 12.63 -13.05 -7.40
N GLU A 102 13.23 -13.64 -6.39
CA GLU A 102 14.17 -14.75 -6.56
C GLU A 102 13.98 -15.76 -5.44
N ASN A 103 13.86 -17.04 -5.79
CA ASN A 103 13.77 -18.18 -4.86
C ASN A 103 12.70 -18.03 -3.77
N ILE A 104 11.54 -17.47 -4.12
CA ILE A 104 10.44 -17.30 -3.17
C ILE A 104 9.78 -18.66 -2.91
N ASN A 105 9.88 -19.09 -1.65
CA ASN A 105 9.21 -20.28 -1.12
C ASN A 105 8.30 -19.83 0.02
N TRP A 106 6.98 -19.86 -0.22
CA TRP A 106 6.01 -19.30 0.72
C TRP A 106 4.72 -20.12 0.71
N GLN A 107 4.24 -20.46 1.90
CA GLN A 107 2.98 -21.16 2.10
C GLN A 107 2.12 -20.36 3.08
N ILE A 108 0.85 -20.15 2.72
CA ILE A 108 -0.17 -19.59 3.61
C ILE A 108 -1.22 -20.65 3.86
N LYS A 109 -1.40 -21.05 5.12
CA LYS A 109 -2.40 -22.05 5.52
C LYS A 109 -3.77 -21.40 5.75
N GLN A 110 -4.79 -22.23 5.78
CA GLN A 110 -6.14 -21.77 6.08
C GLN A 110 -6.21 -21.09 7.46
N GLY A 111 -6.82 -19.89 7.50
CA GLY A 111 -6.99 -19.12 8.73
C GLY A 111 -5.81 -18.24 9.11
N GLU A 112 -4.65 -18.38 8.45
CA GLU A 112 -3.51 -17.50 8.68
C GLU A 112 -3.75 -16.09 8.13
N ARG A 113 -3.15 -15.10 8.80
CA ARG A 113 -3.15 -13.70 8.38
C ARG A 113 -1.70 -13.23 8.28
N TRP A 114 -1.33 -12.73 7.12
CA TRP A 114 0.04 -12.31 6.82
C TRP A 114 0.12 -10.81 6.53
N LEU A 115 1.15 -10.15 7.04
CA LEU A 115 1.50 -8.77 6.73
C LEU A 115 2.72 -8.75 5.81
N LEU A 116 2.55 -8.30 4.56
CA LEU A 116 3.66 -8.13 3.62
C LEU A 116 4.26 -6.72 3.76
N LYS A 117 5.47 -6.62 4.31
CA LYS A 117 6.18 -5.35 4.54
C LYS A 117 7.53 -5.32 3.81
N GLY A 118 7.97 -4.13 3.40
CA GLY A 118 9.24 -3.90 2.73
C GLY A 118 9.29 -2.50 2.10
N HIS A 119 10.47 -2.03 1.70
CA HIS A 119 10.65 -0.72 1.06
C HIS A 119 9.96 -0.64 -0.32
N ASN A 120 9.82 0.56 -0.86
CA ASN A 120 9.33 0.75 -2.23
C ASN A 120 10.23 0.02 -3.23
N GLY A 121 9.62 -0.69 -4.18
CA GLY A 121 10.35 -1.46 -5.19
C GLY A 121 10.86 -2.84 -4.73
N ALA A 122 10.64 -3.25 -3.47
CA ALA A 122 11.02 -4.57 -2.96
C ALA A 122 10.25 -5.77 -3.57
N GLY A 123 9.43 -5.56 -4.60
CA GLY A 123 8.66 -6.64 -5.25
C GLY A 123 7.32 -7.01 -4.61
N LYS A 124 6.84 -6.27 -3.60
CA LYS A 124 5.56 -6.59 -2.90
C LYS A 124 4.36 -6.68 -3.84
N SER A 125 4.14 -5.66 -4.67
CA SER A 125 3.04 -5.65 -5.65
C SER A 125 3.22 -6.75 -6.69
N THR A 126 4.47 -7.03 -7.08
CA THR A 126 4.79 -8.14 -7.98
C THR A 126 4.41 -9.49 -7.35
N LEU A 127 4.76 -9.74 -6.08
CA LEU A 127 4.40 -10.96 -5.37
C LEU A 127 2.88 -11.14 -5.29
N LEU A 128 2.14 -10.08 -4.95
CA LEU A 128 0.67 -10.11 -4.89
C LEU A 128 0.05 -10.31 -6.29
N SER A 129 0.61 -9.70 -7.33
CA SER A 129 0.13 -9.87 -8.71
C SER A 129 0.27 -11.32 -9.23
N LEU A 130 1.22 -12.10 -8.69
CA LEU A 130 1.32 -13.53 -9.00
C LEU A 130 0.16 -14.33 -8.36
N ILE A 131 -0.26 -13.93 -7.16
CA ILE A 131 -1.37 -14.58 -6.44
C ILE A 131 -2.69 -14.29 -7.13
N THR A 132 -2.93 -13.05 -7.57
CA THR A 132 -4.17 -12.68 -8.28
C THR A 132 -4.19 -13.21 -9.71
N GLY A 133 -3.02 -13.32 -10.34
CA GLY A 133 -2.88 -13.75 -11.74
C GLY A 133 -2.75 -12.59 -12.72
N ASP A 134 -2.65 -11.35 -12.22
CA ASP A 134 -2.48 -10.16 -13.05
C ASP A 134 -1.11 -10.13 -13.74
N ASN A 135 -0.14 -10.86 -13.21
CA ASN A 135 1.18 -11.03 -13.83
C ASN A 135 1.24 -12.34 -14.63
N PRO A 136 1.45 -12.30 -15.96
CA PRO A 136 1.53 -13.51 -16.79
C PRO A 136 2.61 -14.51 -16.35
N GLN A 137 3.68 -14.06 -15.70
CA GLN A 137 4.71 -14.97 -15.17
C GLN A 137 4.18 -15.84 -14.01
N ALA A 138 2.97 -15.62 -13.51
CA ALA A 138 2.32 -16.54 -12.59
C ALA A 138 2.12 -17.94 -13.18
N TYR A 139 1.93 -18.03 -14.51
CA TYR A 139 1.72 -19.29 -15.22
C TYR A 139 3.02 -20.02 -15.58
N SER A 140 4.16 -19.33 -15.52
CA SER A 140 5.49 -19.92 -15.69
C SER A 140 6.14 -20.35 -14.36
N ASN A 141 5.49 -20.08 -13.24
CA ASN A 141 5.98 -20.37 -11.89
C ASN A 141 5.18 -21.49 -11.22
N GLU A 142 5.79 -22.19 -10.27
CA GLU A 142 5.09 -23.22 -9.49
C GLU A 142 4.29 -22.59 -8.34
N ILE A 143 3.05 -22.21 -8.65
CA ILE A 143 2.12 -21.55 -7.72
C ILE A 143 0.84 -22.38 -7.62
N TYR A 144 0.39 -22.61 -6.39
CA TYR A 144 -0.86 -23.26 -6.06
C TYR A 144 -1.77 -22.29 -5.30
N LEU A 145 -3.05 -22.29 -5.66
CA LEU A 145 -4.11 -21.58 -4.95
C LEU A 145 -5.18 -22.58 -4.53
N PHE A 146 -5.49 -22.62 -3.23
CA PHE A 146 -6.43 -23.57 -2.67
C PHE A 146 -6.09 -25.02 -3.08
N ASP A 147 -4.81 -25.37 -2.92
CA ASP A 147 -4.17 -26.63 -3.37
C ASP A 147 -4.23 -26.94 -4.88
N LYS A 148 -4.78 -26.06 -5.72
CA LYS A 148 -4.83 -26.23 -7.18
C LYS A 148 -3.69 -25.49 -7.85
N LYS A 149 -2.97 -26.17 -8.74
CA LYS A 149 -1.90 -25.54 -9.51
C LYS A 149 -2.51 -24.48 -10.42
N ARG A 150 -1.91 -23.28 -10.45
CA ARG A 150 -2.37 -22.21 -11.34
C ARG A 150 -2.01 -22.58 -12.78
N GLY A 151 -2.98 -22.47 -13.69
CA GLY A 151 -2.81 -22.77 -15.12
C GLY A 151 -2.92 -24.25 -15.52
N SER A 152 -3.33 -25.14 -14.61
CA SER A 152 -3.70 -26.53 -14.93
C SER A 152 -5.13 -26.66 -15.41
#